data_AF-A0A7Y2AQU5-F1
#
_entry.id   AF-A0A7Y2AQU5-F1
#
_cell.length_a   1.000
_cell.length_b   1.000
_cell.length_c   1.000
_cell.angle_alpha   90.00
_cell.angle_beta   90.00
_cell.angle_gamma   90.00
#
_symmetry.space_group_name_H-M   'P 1'
#
loop_
_entity.id
_entity.type
_entity.pdbx_description
1 polymer ?
#
loop_
_entity_poly.entity_id
_entity_poly.type
_entity_poly.pdbx_seq_one_letter_code
_entity_poly.pdbx_strand_id
1 'polypeptide(L)' 'TYRFLNDQIGSPLYIAPLVGLKKSNFYFGYSYQIILNEILGFSTGTHVVTLGVDLFQGLSNCRCTY' A
#
# COMPACT_ATOMS: atom_id res chain seq x y z
N THR A 1 -11.65 25.53 -5.60
CA THR A 1 -10.51 25.15 -4.76
C THR A 1 -9.67 24.13 -5.49
N TYR A 2 -8.68 24.60 -6.24
CA TYR A 2 -7.70 23.72 -6.90
C TYR A 2 -6.67 23.32 -5.84
N ARG A 3 -6.63 22.04 -5.47
CA ARG A 3 -5.68 21.55 -4.46
C ARG A 3 -4.54 20.84 -5.16
N PHE A 4 -3.55 21.63 -5.55
CA PHE A 4 -2.30 21.21 -6.19
C PHE A 4 -1.33 20.73 -5.10
N LEU A 5 -1.67 19.63 -4.42
CA LEU A 5 -0.72 18.95 -3.54
C LEU A 5 -0.22 17.72 -4.28
N ASN A 6 1.01 17.81 -4.77
CA ASN A 6 1.97 16.71 -4.97
C ASN A 6 2.22 16.10 -6.36
N ASP A 7 1.62 16.56 -7.47
CA ASP A 7 2.02 16.01 -8.79
C ASP A 7 3.31 16.66 -9.31
N GLN A 8 4.44 16.20 -8.77
CA GLN A 8 5.75 16.37 -9.39
C GLN A 8 5.80 15.46 -10.64
N ILE A 9 5.44 16.02 -11.80
CA ILE A 9 5.50 15.31 -13.08
C ILE A 9 6.95 14.87 -13.33
N GLY A 10 7.18 13.56 -13.34
CA GLY A 10 8.48 12.97 -13.65
C GLY A 10 9.43 12.76 -12.46
N SER A 11 9.04 13.11 -11.22
CA SER A 11 9.80 12.81 -10.00
C SER A 11 8.97 11.99 -9.01
N PRO A 12 9.26 10.69 -8.81
CA PRO A 12 8.54 9.89 -7.83
C PRO A 12 8.84 10.40 -6.41
N LEU A 13 7.78 10.71 -5.65
CA LEU A 13 7.89 11.23 -4.28
C LEU A 13 8.50 10.23 -3.29
N TYR A 14 8.15 8.96 -3.45
CA TYR A 14 8.64 7.89 -2.62
C TYR A 14 8.61 6.57 -3.38
N ILE A 15 9.46 5.65 -2.95
CA ILE A 15 9.44 4.24 -3.33
C ILE A 15 9.16 3.45 -2.07
N ALA A 16 8.22 2.52 -2.11
CA ALA A 16 7.88 1.66 -0.98
C ALA A 16 7.96 0.18 -1.40
N PRO A 17 9.10 -0.50 -1.22
CA PRO A 17 9.14 -1.95 -1.31
C PRO A 17 8.13 -2.57 -0.34
N LEU A 18 7.32 -3.49 -0.85
CA LEU A 18 6.32 -4.25 -0.10
C LEU A 18 6.71 -5.72 -0.15
N VAL A 19 6.84 -6.34 1.02
CA VAL A 19 7.01 -7.79 1.14
C VAL A 19 5.87 -8.32 2.01
N GLY A 20 5.32 -9.46 1.62
CA GLY A 20 4.18 -10.03 2.33
C GLY A 20 4.14 -11.54 2.28
N LEU A 21 3.53 -12.11 3.31
CA LEU A 21 3.29 -13.53 3.46
C LEU A 21 1.79 -13.76 3.63
N LYS A 22 1.25 -14.67 2.83
CA LYS A 22 -0.10 -15.21 3.00
C LYS A 22 0.00 -16.58 3.65
N LYS A 23 -0.67 -16.79 4.78
CA LYS A 23 -0.85 -18.11 5.39
C LYS A 23 -2.33 -18.38 5.59
N SER A 24 -2.87 -19.31 4.80
CA SER A 24 -4.31 -19.64 4.80
C SER A 24 -5.14 -18.35 4.61
N ASN A 25 -5.98 -18.00 5.57
CA ASN A 25 -6.86 -16.82 5.52
C ASN A 25 -6.21 -15.55 6.07
N PHE A 26 -4.96 -15.60 6.50
CA PHE A 26 -4.28 -14.47 7.12
C PHE A 26 -3.18 -13.92 6.20
N TYR A 27 -3.09 -12.60 6.14
CA TYR A 27 -2.09 -11.87 5.38
C TYR A 27 -1.29 -10.98 6.31
N PHE A 28 0.01 -11.03 6.14
CA PHE A 28 0.93 -10.13 6.79
C PHE A 28 1.77 -9.45 5.71
N GLY A 29 1.74 -8.12 5.69
CA GLY A 29 2.53 -7.28 4.81
C GLY A 29 3.40 -6.34 5.64
N TYR A 30 4.61 -6.12 5.17
CA TYR A 30 5.49 -5.08 5.68
C TYR A 30 6.01 -4.27 4.51
N SER A 31 5.96 -2.95 4.64
CA SER A 31 6.61 -2.04 3.71
C SER A 31 7.34 -0.94 4.40
N TYR A 32 8.34 -0.43 3.68
CA TYR A 32 9.14 0.68 4.12
C TYR A 32 9.15 1.73 3.04
N GLN A 33 8.60 2.90 3.34
CA GLN A 33 8.53 4.02 2.43
C GLN A 33 9.83 4.83 2.50
N ILE A 34 10.53 4.88 1.38
CA ILE A 34 11.74 5.68 1.17
C ILE A 34 11.34 6.92 0.38
N ILE A 35 11.48 8.09 0.99
CA ILE A 35 11.17 9.38 0.36
C ILE A 35 12.38 9.82 -0.46
N LEU A 36 12.17 10.14 -1.74
CA LEU A 36 13.24 10.52 -2.67
C LEU A 36 13.35 12.05 -2.88
N ASN A 37 12.44 12.81 -2.28
CA ASN A 37 12.35 14.25 -2.46
C ASN A 37 12.88 15.05 -1.27
N GLU A 38 13.58 16.14 -1.58
CA GLU A 38 14.24 17.01 -0.60
C GLU A 38 13.25 17.85 0.23
N ILE A 39 12.03 18.10 -0.27
CA ILE A 39 11.00 18.91 0.41
C ILE A 39 10.46 18.19 1.68
N LEU A 40 10.53 16.86 1.70
CA LEU A 40 10.14 16.02 2.84
C LEU A 40 11.36 15.55 3.67
N GLY A 41 12.54 16.16 3.47
CA GLY A 41 13.86 15.75 3.96
C GLY A 41 14.08 15.69 5.49
N PHE A 42 13.01 15.77 6.29
CA PHE A 42 13.02 15.55 7.74
C PHE A 42 12.40 14.21 8.16
N SER A 43 11.82 13.44 7.24
CA SER A 43 11.29 12.11 7.53
C SER A 43 12.25 11.04 7.03
N THR A 44 12.82 10.26 7.95
CA THR A 44 13.79 9.18 7.69
C THR A 44 13.15 7.93 7.07
N GLY A 45 11.86 7.99 6.72
CA GLY A 45 11.09 6.88 6.14
C GLY A 45 9.94 6.45 7.04
N THR A 46 8.98 5.71 6.48
CA THR A 46 7.78 5.26 7.21
C THR A 46 7.64 3.75 7.12
N HIS A 47 7.53 3.11 8.28
CA HIS A 47 7.24 1.68 8.38
C HIS A 47 5.73 1.48 8.34
N VAL A 48 5.24 0.59 7.47
CA VAL A 48 3.83 0.23 7.37
C VAL A 48 3.70 -1.26 7.57
N VAL A 49 2.87 -1.64 8.55
CA VAL A 49 2.49 -3.03 8.81
C VAL A 49 1.06 -3.21 8.35
N THR A 50 0.84 -4.16 7.44
CA THR A 50 -0.47 -4.48 6.89
C THR A 50 -0.92 -5.84 7.40
N LEU A 51 -2.07 -5.90 8.06
CA LEU A 51 -2.69 -7.14 8.50
C LEU A 51 -4.00 -7.32 7.73
N GLY A 52 -4.18 -8.47 7.11
CA GLY A 52 -5.38 -8.81 6.35
C GLY A 52 -5.95 -10.15 6.78
N VAL A 53 -7.26 -10.29 6.67
CA VAL A 53 -7.97 -11.56 6.88
C VAL A 53 -8.99 -11.77 5.75
N ASP A 54 -8.95 -12.94 5.11
CA ASP A 54 -9.98 -13.38 4.17
C ASP A 54 -11.24 -13.74 4.96
N LEU A 55 -12.24 -12.85 4.98
CA LEU A 55 -13.54 -13.12 5.58
C LEU A 55 -14.46 -13.74 4.51
N PHE A 56 -14.93 -14.97 4.76
CA PHE A 56 -15.86 -15.75 3.93
C PHE A 56 -15.42 -16.00 2.47
N GLN A 57 -14.54 -16.98 2.27
CA GLN A 57 -14.19 -17.51 0.95
C GLN A 57 -15.31 -18.40 0.34
N GLY A 58 -16.48 -17.83 0.06
CA GLY A 58 -17.53 -18.55 -0.70
C GLY A 58 -18.93 -18.60 -0.11
N LEU A 59 -19.40 -17.56 0.60
CA LEU A 59 -20.82 -17.49 1.02
C LEU A 59 -21.80 -17.15 -0.12
N SER A 60 -21.33 -16.94 -1.36
CA SER A 60 -22.18 -16.64 -2.49
C SER A 60 -22.21 -17.82 -3.48
N ASN A 61 -23.35 -18.49 -3.57
CA ASN A 61 -23.69 -19.41 -4.67
C ASN A 61 -24.12 -18.65 -5.95
N CYS A 62 -23.97 -17.33 -5.98
CA CYS A 62 -24.20 -16.52 -7.18
C CYS A 62 -22.97 -16.58 -8.08
N ARG A 63 -23.18 -16.93 -9.36
CA ARG A 63 -22.16 -16.79 -10.42
C ARG A 63 -21.80 -15.31 -10.55
N CYS A 64 -20.57 -14.95 -10.19
CA CYS A 64 -20.06 -13.61 -10.48
C CYS A 64 -19.69 -13.54 -11.97
N THR A 65 -20.56 -12.87 -12.73
CA THR A 65 -20.45 -12.46 -14.15
C THR A 65 -20.24 -13.57 -15.19
N TYR A 66 -20.90 -13.42 -16.35
CA TYR A 66 -20.79 -14.32 -17.52
C TYR A 66 -19.46 -14.13 -18.26
#